data_AF-A0AAW0A4J4-F1
#
_entry.id   AF-A0AAW0A4J4-F1
#
_cell.length_a   1.000
_cell.length_b   1.000
_cell.length_c   1.000
_cell.angle_alpha   90.00
_cell.angle_beta   90.00
_cell.angle_gamma   90.00
#
_symmetry.space_group_name_H-M   'P 1'
#
loop_
_entity.id
_entity.type
_entity.pdbx_description
1 polymer ?
#
loop_
_entity_poly.entity_id
_entity_poly.type
_entity_poly.pdbx_seq_one_letter_code
_entity_poly.pdbx_strand_id
1 'polypeptide(L)'
;MFRSRSQQTQLPVESSSARPIVVHQFSAYSDSFSDYDLIARARLAAGHASSWINASRPLQTAHSTGDVFELELRPPSNTAQRSLRYIPDWNVNLNSSDDIVDLDSLSEFENTDLNSLFVKITSNRSYSEESVQHNAAKRRKLDMSSLCNVIAQPHVLTSTASGTPKKSSIAPYSKCESIPIPPHSLPLPPPMPYTRRSWIIPVRGSLPWQFATSAAILSNGSKDPPEPPDPVAHDEITWTSAALRSFWAFLLILRDKHTVGPIGLSFNVTSNIISYSQPSYTELSGMGAQPLFSHASTAPSVFSSSHSGSVGLPLHLVDHIKVYHDAMQSMQLRTVFDVWAFEFGQGRRKIRLLKGARLVLLDERSKGVLVS
;
A
#
# COMPACT_ATOMS: atom_id res chain seq x y z
N MET A 1 -5.24 5.42 -39.78
CA MET A 1 -6.35 4.51 -40.13
C MET A 1 -6.99 4.05 -38.82
N PHE A 2 -8.30 4.28 -38.61
CA PHE A 2 -8.97 3.95 -37.34
C PHE A 2 -9.71 2.61 -37.46
N ARG A 3 -9.70 1.79 -36.41
CA ARG A 3 -10.59 0.64 -36.27
C ARG A 3 -11.51 0.89 -35.08
N SER A 4 -12.82 0.86 -35.33
CA SER A 4 -13.80 0.77 -34.26
C SER A 4 -14.14 -0.70 -34.07
N ARG A 5 -14.11 -1.18 -32.83
CA ARG A 5 -14.63 -2.50 -32.47
C ARG A 5 -15.83 -2.26 -31.55
N SER A 6 -17.02 -2.59 -32.01
CA SER A 6 -18.21 -2.65 -31.18
C SER A 6 -18.26 -4.01 -30.49
N GLN A 7 -18.40 -4.02 -29.18
CA GLN A 7 -18.80 -5.21 -28.44
C GLN A 7 -20.22 -4.96 -27.93
N GLN A 8 -21.17 -5.75 -28.44
CA GLN A 8 -22.54 -5.75 -27.96
C GLN A 8 -22.67 -6.84 -26.90
N THR A 9 -22.71 -6.43 -25.63
CA THR A 9 -22.89 -7.37 -24.53
C THR A 9 -24.39 -7.72 -24.45
N GLN A 10 -24.77 -8.89 -24.95
CA GLN A 10 -26.10 -9.42 -24.71
C GLN A 10 -26.16 -9.95 -23.28
N LEU A 11 -26.92 -9.26 -22.41
CA LEU A 11 -27.26 -9.78 -21.09
C LEU A 11 -28.38 -10.82 -21.22
N PRO A 12 -28.36 -11.90 -20.43
CA PRO A 12 -29.40 -12.93 -20.48
C PRO A 12 -30.76 -12.32 -20.13
N VAL A 13 -31.72 -12.59 -21.02
CA VAL A 13 -33.06 -12.02 -21.02
C VAL A 13 -33.91 -12.75 -20.01
N GLU A 14 -33.91 -12.32 -18.76
CA GLU A 14 -35.06 -12.48 -17.87
C GLU A 14 -35.25 -11.22 -17.01
N SER A 15 -36.30 -10.47 -17.36
CA SER A 15 -36.90 -9.31 -16.67
C SER A 15 -36.29 -7.91 -16.87
N SER A 16 -37.20 -7.00 -17.26
CA SER A 16 -37.20 -5.54 -17.05
C SER A 16 -36.26 -4.64 -17.87
N SER A 17 -36.80 -4.11 -18.99
CA SER A 17 -36.58 -2.77 -19.59
C SER A 17 -35.16 -2.21 -19.74
N ALA A 18 -34.10 -3.00 -19.61
CA ALA A 18 -32.74 -2.50 -19.75
C ALA A 18 -32.39 -2.36 -21.24
N ARG A 19 -32.18 -1.13 -21.69
CA ARG A 19 -31.67 -0.89 -23.05
C ARG A 19 -30.23 -1.42 -23.14
N PRO A 20 -29.85 -2.12 -24.21
CA PRO A 20 -28.49 -2.61 -24.38
C PRO A 20 -27.50 -1.44 -24.38
N ILE A 21 -26.49 -1.51 -23.53
CA ILE A 21 -25.37 -0.57 -23.51
C ILE A 21 -24.33 -1.09 -24.50
N VAL A 22 -24.02 -0.29 -25.52
CA VAL A 22 -22.94 -0.60 -26.47
C VAL A 22 -21.72 0.22 -26.05
N VAL A 23 -20.62 -0.47 -25.72
CA VAL A 23 -19.34 0.17 -25.41
C VAL A 23 -18.46 0.11 -26.65
N HIS A 24 -18.06 1.27 -27.15
CA HIS A 24 -17.12 1.38 -28.27
C HIS A 24 -15.72 1.65 -27.73
N GLN A 25 -14.75 0.82 -28.13
CA GLN A 25 -13.34 1.04 -27.83
C GLN A 25 -12.67 1.71 -29.02
N PHE A 26 -12.03 2.85 -28.77
CA PHE A 26 -11.23 3.56 -29.74
C PHE A 26 -9.76 3.34 -29.40
N SER A 27 -8.96 2.90 -30.37
CA SER A 27 -7.50 2.83 -30.24
C SER A 27 -6.86 3.56 -31.43
N ALA A 28 -5.79 4.29 -31.14
CA ALA A 28 -4.93 4.86 -32.17
C ALA A 28 -3.87 3.83 -32.58
N TYR A 29 -3.51 3.81 -33.86
CA TYR A 29 -2.40 2.99 -34.37
C TYR A 29 -1.03 3.66 -34.19
N SER A 30 -1.00 4.91 -33.71
CA SER A 30 0.23 5.68 -33.50
C SER A 30 0.17 6.43 -32.18
N ASP A 31 1.33 6.51 -31.51
CA ASP A 31 1.53 7.25 -30.25
C ASP A 31 1.45 8.78 -30.41
N SER A 32 1.06 9.25 -31.59
CA SER A 32 1.03 10.67 -31.94
C SER A 32 -0.25 11.40 -31.52
N PHE A 33 -1.20 10.72 -30.89
CA PHE A 33 -2.45 11.35 -30.44
C PHE A 33 -2.47 11.44 -28.92
N SER A 34 -2.75 12.65 -28.41
CA SER A 34 -3.05 12.82 -27.00
C SER A 34 -4.38 12.13 -26.65
N ASP A 35 -4.55 11.71 -25.38
CA ASP A 35 -5.83 11.19 -24.89
C ASP A 35 -6.99 12.15 -25.15
N TYR A 36 -6.71 13.46 -25.10
CA TYR A 36 -7.70 14.50 -25.36
C TYR A 36 -8.19 14.50 -26.83
N ASP A 37 -7.27 14.35 -27.78
CA ASP A 37 -7.62 14.24 -29.21
C ASP A 37 -8.43 12.98 -29.50
N LEU A 38 -8.11 11.89 -28.82
CA LEU A 38 -8.79 10.61 -28.97
C LEU A 38 -10.23 10.70 -28.46
N ILE A 39 -10.45 11.36 -27.31
CA ILE A 39 -11.79 11.67 -26.77
C ILE A 39 -12.57 12.63 -27.68
N ALA A 40 -11.94 13.71 -28.15
CA ALA A 40 -12.60 14.69 -29.02
C ALA A 40 -13.07 14.06 -30.34
N ARG A 41 -12.24 13.21 -30.95
CA ARG A 41 -12.59 12.46 -32.17
C ARG A 41 -13.64 11.39 -31.93
N ALA A 42 -13.60 10.69 -30.79
CA ALA A 42 -14.66 9.75 -30.41
C ALA A 42 -16.02 10.44 -30.29
N ARG A 43 -16.06 11.66 -29.72
CA ARG A 43 -17.28 12.48 -29.65
C ARG A 43 -17.79 12.91 -31.03
N LEU A 44 -16.90 13.32 -31.93
CA LEU A 44 -17.28 13.65 -33.31
C LEU A 44 -17.83 12.43 -34.06
N ALA A 45 -17.18 11.27 -33.94
CA ALA A 45 -17.65 10.02 -34.55
C ALA A 45 -19.03 9.60 -34.01
N ALA A 46 -19.26 9.76 -32.71
CA ALA A 46 -20.56 9.54 -32.08
C ALA A 46 -21.64 10.51 -32.60
N GLY A 47 -21.29 11.77 -32.87
CA GLY A 47 -22.23 12.78 -33.36
C GLY A 47 -22.74 12.56 -34.79
N HIS A 48 -21.99 11.84 -35.64
CA HIS A 48 -22.37 11.60 -37.04
C HIS A 48 -23.21 10.34 -37.26
N ALA A 49 -23.28 9.43 -36.30
CA ALA A 49 -24.02 8.18 -36.45
C ALA A 49 -25.45 8.34 -35.91
N SER A 50 -26.44 8.29 -36.80
CA SER A 50 -27.87 8.49 -36.51
C SER A 50 -28.45 7.49 -35.49
N SER A 51 -27.74 6.38 -35.22
CA SER A 51 -28.10 5.38 -34.21
C SER A 51 -27.63 5.74 -32.79
N TRP A 52 -26.88 6.82 -32.61
CA TRP A 52 -26.36 7.22 -31.30
C TRP A 52 -27.37 8.13 -30.59
N ILE A 53 -27.94 7.62 -29.51
CA ILE A 53 -28.71 8.44 -28.58
C ILE A 53 -27.74 8.91 -27.51
N ASN A 54 -27.48 10.23 -27.46
CA ASN A 54 -26.72 10.81 -26.35
C ASN A 54 -27.45 10.48 -25.03
N ALA A 55 -26.77 9.74 -24.14
CA ALA A 55 -27.30 9.40 -22.81
C ALA A 55 -27.52 10.64 -21.93
N SER A 56 -27.05 11.81 -22.36
CA SER A 56 -27.26 13.12 -21.76
C SER A 56 -28.54 13.83 -22.19
N ARG A 57 -29.40 13.24 -23.04
CA ARG A 57 -30.76 13.76 -23.21
C ARG A 57 -31.58 13.39 -21.97
N PRO A 58 -32.06 14.37 -21.17
CA PRO A 58 -32.98 14.07 -20.09
C PRO A 58 -34.20 13.39 -20.70
N LEU A 59 -34.58 12.22 -20.18
CA LEU A 59 -35.85 11.60 -20.52
C LEU A 59 -36.95 12.63 -20.20
N GLN A 60 -37.62 13.11 -21.24
CA GLN A 60 -38.92 13.76 -21.09
C GLN A 60 -39.90 12.69 -20.63
N THR A 61 -40.01 12.49 -19.31
CA THR A 61 -41.20 11.91 -18.70
C THR A 61 -42.11 13.04 -18.29
N ALA A 62 -43.29 13.07 -18.93
CA ALA A 62 -44.36 13.97 -18.58
C ALA A 62 -44.84 13.73 -17.15
N HIS A 63 -45.15 14.84 -16.47
CA HIS A 63 -45.93 14.98 -15.23
C HIS A 63 -45.37 14.38 -13.93
N SER A 64 -44.59 15.20 -13.21
CA SER A 64 -44.92 15.51 -11.81
C SER A 64 -44.34 16.88 -11.42
N THR A 65 -45.21 17.79 -11.03
CA THR A 65 -44.92 19.00 -10.26
C THR A 65 -44.20 18.64 -8.96
N GLY A 66 -43.02 19.21 -8.70
CA GLY A 66 -42.33 19.08 -7.42
C GLY A 66 -40.82 19.29 -7.48
N ASP A 67 -40.41 20.51 -7.17
CA ASP A 67 -39.11 20.97 -6.69
C ASP A 67 -37.86 20.80 -7.58
N VAL A 68 -37.61 21.85 -8.38
CA VAL A 68 -36.29 22.19 -8.89
C VAL A 68 -35.58 23.03 -7.82
N PHE A 69 -34.46 22.55 -7.30
CA PHE A 69 -33.56 23.40 -6.52
C PHE A 69 -32.73 24.25 -7.47
N GLU A 70 -33.08 25.53 -7.55
CA GLU A 70 -32.23 26.57 -8.12
C GLU A 70 -31.19 26.99 -7.07
N LEU A 71 -29.91 26.96 -7.43
CA LEU A 71 -28.86 27.45 -6.55
C LEU A 71 -28.93 28.99 -6.56
N GLU A 72 -29.63 29.55 -5.59
CA GLU A 72 -29.90 31.00 -5.45
C GLU A 72 -28.62 31.85 -5.22
N LEU A 73 -27.49 31.21 -4.92
CA LEU A 73 -26.25 31.91 -4.62
C LEU A 73 -25.19 31.64 -5.68
N ARG A 74 -24.77 32.72 -6.36
CA ARG A 74 -23.52 32.73 -7.11
C ARG A 74 -22.37 32.30 -6.20
N PRO A 75 -21.39 31.53 -6.72
CA PRO A 75 -20.22 31.14 -5.95
C PRO A 75 -19.55 32.40 -5.36
N PRO A 76 -19.12 32.37 -4.09
CA PRO A 76 -18.56 33.53 -3.42
C PRO A 76 -17.35 34.03 -4.21
N SER A 77 -17.46 35.25 -4.74
CA SER A 77 -16.32 35.98 -5.27
C SER A 77 -15.39 36.31 -4.10
N ASN A 78 -14.13 35.93 -4.24
CA ASN A 78 -13.11 36.07 -3.22
C ASN A 78 -12.70 37.54 -3.09
N THR A 79 -13.53 38.32 -2.42
CA THR A 79 -13.27 39.71 -2.03
C THR A 79 -13.36 39.79 -0.51
N ALA A 80 -12.34 39.23 0.15
CA ALA A 80 -12.02 39.58 1.52
C ALA A 80 -10.53 39.32 1.76
N GLN A 81 -9.73 40.38 1.69
CA GLN A 81 -8.45 40.46 2.37
C GLN A 81 -8.70 40.22 3.87
N ARG A 82 -8.48 38.99 4.33
CA ARG A 82 -8.21 38.72 5.73
C ARG A 82 -6.71 38.52 5.87
N SER A 83 -6.12 39.42 6.65
CA SER A 83 -4.74 39.44 7.11
C SER A 83 -4.22 38.03 7.39
N LEU A 84 -3.35 37.57 6.50
CA LEU A 84 -2.43 36.47 6.78
C LEU A 84 -1.56 36.90 7.94
N ARG A 85 -1.58 36.14 9.05
CA ARG A 85 -0.46 36.20 9.99
C ARG A 85 0.78 35.80 9.20
N TYR A 86 1.67 36.77 9.04
CA TYR A 86 2.92 36.66 8.33
C TYR A 86 3.81 35.64 9.04
N ILE A 87 3.97 34.47 8.43
CA ILE A 87 5.10 33.59 8.73
C ILE A 87 6.21 34.09 7.80
N PRO A 88 7.34 34.58 8.30
CA PRO A 88 8.43 35.05 7.45
C PRO A 88 8.94 33.91 6.57
N ASP A 89 9.15 34.19 5.28
CA ASP A 89 9.85 33.28 4.38
C ASP A 89 11.28 33.03 4.90
N TRP A 90 11.82 31.84 4.63
CA TRP A 90 13.15 31.37 5.06
C TRP A 90 14.35 32.23 4.59
N ASN A 91 14.09 33.34 3.89
CA ASN A 91 15.08 34.27 3.35
C ASN A 91 14.86 35.72 3.79
N VAL A 92 14.08 35.98 4.83
CA VAL A 92 13.99 37.34 5.39
C VAL A 92 15.25 37.61 6.20
N ASN A 93 16.09 38.54 5.72
CA ASN A 93 17.21 39.09 6.50
C ASN A 93 16.68 39.61 7.84
N LEU A 94 17.00 38.89 8.91
CA LEU A 94 16.75 39.30 10.29
C LEU A 94 17.65 40.49 10.58
N ASN A 95 17.11 41.70 10.43
CA ASN A 95 17.76 42.94 10.87
C ASN A 95 17.59 43.20 12.37
N SER A 96 17.27 42.18 13.16
CA SER A 96 17.33 42.23 14.63
C SER A 96 18.62 41.56 15.08
N SER A 97 19.53 42.35 15.62
CA SER A 97 20.83 41.99 16.19
C SER A 97 20.78 41.00 17.37
N ASP A 98 19.61 40.45 17.68
CA ASP A 98 19.36 39.68 18.90
C ASP A 98 19.26 38.17 18.65
N ASP A 99 19.34 37.71 17.40
CA ASP A 99 19.30 36.27 17.05
C ASP A 99 20.68 35.68 16.68
N ILE A 100 21.76 36.47 16.80
CA ILE A 100 23.12 35.92 16.71
C ILE A 100 23.45 35.34 18.08
N VAL A 101 23.25 34.04 18.21
CA VAL A 101 23.81 33.28 19.33
C VAL A 101 25.33 33.40 19.22
N ASP A 102 25.92 34.14 20.14
CA ASP A 102 27.37 34.28 20.23
C ASP A 102 27.99 32.90 20.41
N LEU A 103 28.88 32.49 19.50
CA LEU A 103 29.54 31.18 19.57
C LEU A 103 30.39 31.06 20.84
N ASP A 104 30.85 32.18 21.40
CA ASP A 104 31.58 32.23 22.66
C ASP A 104 30.67 32.05 23.89
N SER A 105 29.36 32.17 23.72
CA SER A 105 28.35 31.93 24.78
C SER A 105 27.87 30.48 24.85
N LEU A 106 28.22 29.66 23.86
CA LEU A 106 27.98 28.22 23.91
C LEU A 106 29.02 27.60 24.84
N SER A 107 28.58 26.99 25.93
CA SER A 107 29.46 26.18 26.77
C SER A 107 30.17 25.16 25.90
N GLU A 108 31.51 25.16 25.92
CA GLU A 108 32.32 24.15 25.25
C GLU A 108 31.80 22.77 25.64
N PHE A 109 31.62 21.89 24.66
CA PHE A 109 31.11 20.54 24.90
C PHE A 109 32.09 19.77 25.81
N GLU A 110 31.82 19.76 27.13
CA GLU A 110 32.55 18.98 28.14
C GLU A 110 32.22 17.48 28.08
N ASN A 111 32.18 16.90 26.87
CA ASN A 111 32.13 15.45 26.75
C ASN A 111 32.84 14.96 25.50
N THR A 112 34.15 15.17 25.48
CA THR A 112 35.10 14.55 24.54
C THR A 112 35.67 13.23 25.08
N ASP A 113 35.05 12.59 26.08
CA ASP A 113 35.45 11.23 26.48
C ASP A 113 34.77 10.16 25.60
N LEU A 114 35.24 10.11 24.35
CA LEU A 114 34.89 9.04 23.41
C LEU A 114 35.52 7.69 23.83
N ASN A 115 36.33 7.62 24.89
CA ASN A 115 36.84 6.32 25.36
C ASN A 115 35.73 5.37 25.79
N SER A 116 34.55 5.87 26.18
CA SER A 116 33.37 5.04 26.46
C SER A 116 32.87 4.27 25.22
N LEU A 117 33.03 4.82 24.01
CA LEU A 117 32.72 4.14 22.75
C LEU A 117 33.84 3.19 22.31
N PHE A 118 35.07 3.44 22.76
CA PHE A 118 36.24 2.60 22.52
C PHE A 118 36.64 1.74 23.72
N VAL A 119 35.73 1.53 24.69
CA VAL A 119 35.83 0.39 25.60
C VAL A 119 35.69 -0.83 24.70
N LYS A 120 36.83 -1.26 24.17
CA LYS A 120 37.08 -2.59 23.69
C LYS A 120 36.30 -3.48 24.63
N ILE A 121 35.36 -4.23 24.07
CA ILE A 121 34.80 -5.42 24.68
C ILE A 121 35.97 -6.44 24.75
N THR A 122 37.03 -6.11 25.49
CA THR A 122 37.91 -7.06 26.14
C THR A 122 37.18 -7.45 27.41
N SER A 123 36.04 -8.10 27.24
CA SER A 123 35.53 -8.98 28.28
C SER A 123 36.57 -10.08 28.43
N ASN A 124 37.57 -9.86 29.28
CA ASN A 124 38.33 -10.92 29.94
C ASN A 124 37.40 -11.65 30.92
N ARG A 125 36.31 -12.20 30.38
CA ARG A 125 35.55 -13.23 31.03
C ARG A 125 36.34 -14.49 30.72
N SER A 126 37.05 -14.99 31.74
CA SER A 126 37.71 -16.30 31.71
C SER A 126 36.72 -17.31 31.13
N TYR A 127 36.89 -17.59 29.85
CA TYR A 127 36.07 -18.49 29.07
C TYR A 127 36.49 -19.88 29.53
N SER A 128 35.66 -20.52 30.34
CA SER A 128 35.67 -21.97 30.38
C SER A 128 35.37 -22.43 28.96
N GLU A 129 36.33 -23.11 28.36
CA GLU A 129 36.36 -23.61 26.99
C GLU A 129 35.35 -24.76 26.80
N GLU A 130 34.08 -24.56 27.18
CA GLU A 130 32.98 -25.39 26.71
C GLU A 130 32.64 -24.91 25.30
N SER A 131 33.26 -25.59 24.33
CA SER A 131 32.96 -25.49 22.91
C SER A 131 31.53 -25.92 22.63
N VAL A 132 30.57 -25.03 22.92
CA VAL A 132 29.20 -25.15 22.43
C VAL A 132 29.29 -25.04 20.92
N GLN A 133 29.28 -26.19 20.24
CA GLN A 133 29.14 -26.29 18.80
C GLN A 133 27.81 -25.63 18.40
N HIS A 134 27.86 -24.32 18.16
CA HIS A 134 26.79 -23.60 17.50
C HIS A 134 26.74 -24.11 16.06
N ASN A 135 25.94 -25.15 15.86
CA ASN A 135 25.58 -25.61 14.52
C ASN A 135 25.03 -24.40 13.78
N ALA A 136 25.77 -23.94 12.76
CA ALA A 136 25.38 -22.81 11.95
C ALA A 136 23.92 -23.02 11.48
N ALA A 137 23.02 -22.13 11.90
CA ALA A 137 21.61 -22.25 11.59
C ALA A 137 21.45 -22.35 10.08
N LYS A 138 20.89 -23.47 9.60
CA LYS A 138 20.69 -23.69 8.17
C LYS A 138 19.74 -22.61 7.66
N ARG A 139 20.18 -21.85 6.66
CA ARG A 139 19.34 -20.84 5.98
C ARG A 139 18.05 -21.49 5.49
N ARG A 140 16.91 -20.87 5.79
CA ARG A 140 15.59 -21.34 5.35
C ARG A 140 15.52 -21.31 3.82
N LYS A 141 14.94 -22.36 3.22
CA LYS A 141 14.69 -22.39 1.77
C LYS A 141 13.42 -21.61 1.47
N LEU A 142 13.55 -20.52 0.73
CA LEU A 142 12.45 -19.65 0.35
C LEU A 142 11.88 -20.06 -1.02
N ASP A 143 10.57 -19.93 -1.18
CA ASP A 143 9.85 -20.17 -2.43
C ASP A 143 9.84 -18.91 -3.31
N MET A 144 10.60 -18.96 -4.40
CA MET A 144 10.64 -17.90 -5.39
C MET A 144 9.73 -18.18 -6.59
N SER A 145 8.93 -19.25 -6.55
CA SER A 145 8.02 -19.60 -7.65
C SER A 145 6.84 -18.62 -7.76
N SER A 146 6.15 -18.63 -8.90
CA SER A 146 4.97 -17.78 -9.10
C SER A 146 3.84 -18.20 -8.17
N LEU A 147 3.23 -17.22 -7.50
CA LEU A 147 2.13 -17.45 -6.56
C LEU A 147 0.75 -17.46 -7.22
N CYS A 148 0.68 -17.24 -8.53
CA CYS A 148 -0.58 -17.18 -9.27
C CYS A 148 -1.44 -18.44 -9.10
N ASN A 149 -0.80 -19.60 -8.89
CA ASN A 149 -1.47 -20.89 -8.71
C ASN A 149 -1.67 -21.29 -7.25
N VAL A 150 -1.14 -20.52 -6.29
CA VAL A 150 -1.29 -20.83 -4.87
C VAL A 150 -2.69 -20.49 -4.41
N ILE A 151 -3.21 -19.31 -4.81
CA ILE A 151 -4.56 -18.85 -4.52
C ILE A 151 -5.46 -19.08 -5.74
N ALA A 152 -6.63 -19.67 -5.53
CA ALA A 152 -7.61 -19.91 -6.59
C ALA A 152 -8.16 -18.59 -7.17
N GLN A 153 -8.40 -18.57 -8.47
CA GLN A 153 -9.07 -17.46 -9.15
C GLN A 153 -10.57 -17.41 -8.76
N PRO A 154 -11.22 -16.22 -8.79
CA PRO A 154 -10.66 -14.93 -9.19
C PRO A 154 -9.81 -14.26 -8.09
N HIS A 155 -8.72 -13.61 -8.49
CA HIS A 155 -7.84 -12.88 -7.56
C HIS A 155 -8.38 -11.51 -7.16
N VAL A 156 -9.38 -10.99 -7.87
CA VAL A 156 -10.03 -9.71 -7.54
C VAL A 156 -11.52 -9.99 -7.33
N LEU A 157 -12.01 -9.61 -6.16
CA LEU A 157 -13.39 -9.76 -5.72
C LEU A 157 -13.88 -8.40 -5.26
N THR A 158 -14.83 -7.84 -5.99
CA THR A 158 -15.44 -6.55 -5.63
C THR A 158 -16.22 -6.66 -4.33
N SER A 159 -16.41 -5.52 -3.67
CA SER A 159 -17.24 -5.48 -2.48
C SER A 159 -18.69 -5.74 -2.84
N THR A 160 -19.30 -6.70 -2.16
CA THR A 160 -20.72 -7.01 -2.27
C THR A 160 -21.55 -5.89 -1.65
N ALA A 161 -22.58 -5.41 -2.33
CA ALA A 161 -23.55 -4.50 -1.75
C ALA A 161 -24.13 -5.14 -0.47
N SER A 162 -23.87 -4.54 0.68
CA SER A 162 -24.45 -4.98 1.94
C SER A 162 -25.61 -4.07 2.27
N GLY A 163 -26.66 -4.64 2.86
CA GLY A 163 -27.63 -3.85 3.63
C GLY A 163 -26.96 -3.12 4.80
N THR A 164 -27.77 -2.37 5.55
CA THR A 164 -27.31 -1.60 6.71
C THR A 164 -26.36 -2.42 7.59
N PRO A 165 -25.13 -1.94 7.86
CA PRO A 165 -24.13 -2.71 8.56
C PRO A 165 -24.65 -3.10 9.95
N LYS A 166 -24.57 -4.39 10.28
CA LYS A 166 -24.84 -4.86 11.64
C LYS A 166 -23.78 -4.25 12.55
N LYS A 167 -24.19 -3.73 13.70
CA LYS A 167 -23.25 -3.26 14.73
C LYS A 167 -22.34 -4.43 15.11
N SER A 168 -21.06 -4.33 14.79
CA SER A 168 -20.07 -5.32 15.12
C SER A 168 -19.73 -5.22 16.62
N SER A 169 -19.71 -6.35 17.32
CA SER A 169 -19.27 -6.43 18.73
C SER A 169 -17.74 -6.46 18.88
N ILE A 170 -17.02 -6.37 17.77
CA ILE A 170 -15.57 -6.52 17.73
C ILE A 170 -14.93 -5.23 18.24
N ALA A 171 -14.12 -5.34 19.29
CA ALA A 171 -13.36 -4.21 19.80
C ALA A 171 -12.34 -3.72 18.74
N PRO A 172 -12.17 -2.39 18.58
CA PRO A 172 -11.10 -1.83 17.77
C PRO A 172 -9.72 -2.33 18.23
N TYR A 173 -8.81 -2.55 17.29
CA TYR A 173 -7.44 -2.97 17.59
C TYR A 173 -6.67 -1.89 18.36
N SER A 174 -6.01 -2.30 19.45
CA SER A 174 -5.29 -1.40 20.37
C SER A 174 -3.96 -1.98 20.87
N LYS A 175 -3.48 -3.08 20.29
CA LYS A 175 -2.27 -3.79 20.78
C LYS A 175 -0.95 -3.16 20.31
N CYS A 176 -0.98 -2.38 19.23
CA CYS A 176 0.18 -1.69 18.69
C CYS A 176 -0.19 -0.22 18.47
N GLU A 177 0.74 0.68 18.79
CA GLU A 177 0.58 2.09 18.49
C GLU A 177 0.62 2.30 16.97
N SER A 178 -0.36 3.04 16.46
CA SER A 178 -0.41 3.35 15.04
C SER A 178 0.65 4.38 14.68
N ILE A 179 1.43 4.13 13.63
CA ILE A 179 2.43 5.08 13.13
C ILE A 179 1.83 5.76 11.89
N PRO A 180 1.54 7.08 11.93
CA PRO A 180 0.97 7.77 10.78
C PRO A 180 1.98 7.83 9.63
N ILE A 181 1.49 7.69 8.40
CA ILE A 181 2.30 7.83 7.19
C ILE A 181 2.06 9.24 6.62
N PRO A 182 3.11 10.04 6.37
CA PRO A 182 2.95 11.37 5.78
C PRO A 182 2.16 11.34 4.47
N PRO A 183 1.27 12.32 4.21
CA PRO A 183 1.08 13.56 4.97
C PRO A 183 0.08 13.45 6.14
N HIS A 184 -0.37 12.25 6.49
CA HIS A 184 -1.36 12.07 7.56
C HIS A 184 -0.71 12.24 8.95
N SER A 185 -1.51 12.66 9.92
CA SER A 185 -1.13 12.78 11.33
C SER A 185 -2.21 12.15 12.23
N LEU A 186 -1.86 11.86 13.47
CA LEU A 186 -2.80 11.36 14.48
C LEU A 186 -3.30 12.51 15.38
N PRO A 187 -4.57 12.47 15.84
CA PRO A 187 -5.59 11.49 15.47
C PRO A 187 -6.05 11.68 14.01
N LEU A 188 -6.36 10.58 13.32
CA LEU A 188 -6.91 10.67 11.97
C LEU A 188 -8.25 11.42 11.98
N PRO A 189 -8.56 12.21 10.93
CA PRO A 189 -9.86 12.84 10.82
C PRO A 189 -10.96 11.76 10.84
N PRO A 190 -12.14 12.06 11.43
CA PRO A 190 -13.28 11.17 11.39
C PRO A 190 -13.56 10.74 9.94
N PRO A 191 -13.66 9.43 9.66
CA PRO A 191 -13.94 8.99 8.30
C PRO A 191 -15.32 9.46 7.87
N MET A 192 -15.43 9.96 6.64
CA MET A 192 -16.74 10.29 6.07
C MET A 192 -17.53 9.00 5.83
N PRO A 193 -18.88 9.07 5.84
CA PRO A 193 -19.71 7.97 5.39
C PRO A 193 -19.25 7.51 4.00
N TYR A 194 -19.18 6.19 3.80
CA TYR A 194 -18.76 5.56 2.53
C TYR A 194 -17.29 5.76 2.14
N THR A 195 -16.46 6.43 2.93
CA THR A 195 -15.00 6.41 2.70
C THR A 195 -14.50 4.97 2.78
N ARG A 196 -13.80 4.54 1.73
CA ARG A 196 -13.20 3.21 1.64
C ARG A 196 -11.72 3.30 1.98
N ARG A 197 -11.23 2.30 2.69
CA ARG A 197 -9.81 2.10 2.97
C ARG A 197 -9.44 0.67 2.63
N SER A 198 -8.14 0.39 2.61
CA SER A 198 -7.69 -0.99 2.45
C SER A 198 -6.48 -1.32 3.32
N TRP A 199 -6.52 -2.46 3.97
CA TRP A 199 -5.32 -3.05 4.58
C TRP A 199 -4.49 -3.78 3.52
N ILE A 200 -3.18 -3.62 3.61
CA ILE A 200 -2.18 -4.36 2.83
C ILE A 200 -1.56 -5.43 3.73
N ILE A 201 -1.68 -6.68 3.29
CA ILE A 201 -1.10 -7.84 3.95
C ILE A 201 0.03 -8.36 3.05
N PRO A 202 1.29 -8.21 3.46
CA PRO A 202 2.43 -8.66 2.67
C PRO A 202 2.44 -10.18 2.60
N VAL A 203 2.64 -10.71 1.40
CA VAL A 203 2.74 -12.15 1.13
C VAL A 203 4.18 -12.52 0.81
N ARG A 204 4.87 -11.71 0.00
CA ARG A 204 6.29 -11.85 -0.28
C ARG A 204 6.93 -10.50 -0.62
N GLY A 205 8.04 -10.19 0.05
CA GLY A 205 8.80 -8.94 -0.09
C GLY A 205 8.55 -7.94 1.05
N SER A 206 9.09 -6.74 0.89
CA SER A 206 8.98 -5.64 1.86
C SER A 206 8.20 -4.49 1.26
N LEU A 207 7.19 -4.01 1.98
CA LEU A 207 6.37 -2.87 1.56
C LEU A 207 7.18 -1.56 1.53
N PRO A 208 6.78 -0.55 0.74
CA PRO A 208 7.54 0.70 0.62
C PRO A 208 7.52 1.59 1.88
N TRP A 209 6.67 1.28 2.85
CA TRP A 209 6.52 2.09 4.06
C TRP A 209 7.44 1.60 5.17
N GLN A 210 8.12 2.55 5.82
CA GLN A 210 8.94 2.26 6.99
C GLN A 210 8.07 1.61 8.08
N PHE A 211 8.69 0.72 8.85
CA PHE A 211 8.05 -0.05 9.93
C PHE A 211 7.00 -1.07 9.49
N ALA A 212 6.70 -1.21 8.19
CA ALA A 212 5.85 -2.30 7.73
C ALA A 212 6.62 -3.63 7.81
N THR A 213 5.98 -4.65 8.38
CA THR A 213 6.55 -6.01 8.46
C THR A 213 6.74 -6.59 7.06
N SER A 214 7.88 -7.24 6.79
CA SER A 214 8.11 -7.92 5.51
C SER A 214 7.43 -9.29 5.49
N ALA A 215 7.43 -9.97 4.35
CA ALA A 215 6.96 -11.34 4.28
C ALA A 215 7.82 -12.21 3.36
N ALA A 216 7.91 -13.49 3.68
CA ALA A 216 8.55 -14.50 2.86
C ALA A 216 7.68 -15.77 2.79
N ILE A 217 7.91 -16.60 1.79
CA ILE A 217 7.23 -17.88 1.61
C ILE A 217 8.26 -18.99 1.70
N LEU A 218 7.97 -20.03 2.48
CA LEU A 218 8.79 -21.23 2.58
C LEU A 218 8.57 -22.14 1.37
N SER A 219 9.65 -22.75 0.88
CA SER A 219 9.58 -23.71 -0.22
C SER A 219 8.61 -24.86 0.08
N ASN A 220 7.83 -25.27 -0.93
CA ASN A 220 6.99 -26.46 -0.85
C ASN A 220 7.85 -27.69 -0.49
N GLY A 221 7.56 -28.31 0.64
CA GLY A 221 8.34 -29.44 1.18
C GLY A 221 9.20 -29.10 2.40
N SER A 222 9.33 -27.82 2.78
CA SER A 222 9.85 -27.50 4.10
C SER A 222 8.93 -28.08 5.19
N LYS A 223 9.54 -28.71 6.20
CA LYS A 223 8.83 -29.13 7.42
C LYS A 223 8.73 -28.00 8.43
N ASP A 224 9.37 -26.87 8.16
CA ASP A 224 9.36 -25.72 9.04
C ASP A 224 7.95 -25.14 9.12
N PRO A 225 7.44 -24.87 10.33
CA PRO A 225 6.15 -24.22 10.48
C PRO A 225 6.22 -22.79 9.93
N PRO A 226 5.10 -22.24 9.45
CA PRO A 226 5.04 -20.80 9.21
C PRO A 226 5.17 -20.06 10.56
N GLU A 227 5.79 -18.89 10.55
CA GLU A 227 6.14 -18.15 11.76
C GLU A 227 5.55 -16.73 11.72
N PRO A 228 5.00 -16.24 12.85
CA PRO A 228 4.66 -14.82 12.98
C PRO A 228 5.93 -13.97 13.05
N PRO A 229 5.82 -12.66 12.79
CA PRO A 229 6.95 -11.76 12.94
C PRO A 229 7.42 -11.71 14.40
N ASP A 230 8.73 -11.70 14.59
CA ASP A 230 9.37 -11.53 15.88
C ASP A 230 9.97 -10.11 15.95
N PRO A 231 9.48 -9.24 16.85
CA PRO A 231 9.98 -7.87 16.94
C PRO A 231 11.46 -7.78 17.34
N VAL A 232 12.04 -8.84 17.94
CA VAL A 232 13.43 -8.85 18.41
C VAL A 232 14.37 -9.44 17.35
N ALA A 233 13.98 -10.55 16.74
CA ALA A 233 14.84 -11.28 15.81
C ALA A 233 14.66 -10.81 14.36
N HIS A 234 13.44 -10.95 13.83
CA HIS A 234 13.13 -10.75 12.43
C HIS A 234 11.66 -10.29 12.29
N ASP A 235 11.46 -9.03 11.90
CA ASP A 235 10.12 -8.49 11.61
C ASP A 235 9.63 -8.94 10.22
N GLU A 236 9.50 -10.25 10.04
CA GLU A 236 9.09 -10.91 8.81
C GLU A 236 8.01 -11.97 9.08
N ILE A 237 6.90 -11.91 8.34
CA ILE A 237 5.90 -12.99 8.32
C ILE A 237 6.41 -14.10 7.42
N THR A 238 6.52 -15.32 7.96
CA THR A 238 6.91 -16.50 7.17
C THR A 238 5.67 -17.33 6.81
N TRP A 239 5.29 -17.34 5.54
CA TRP A 239 4.15 -18.08 5.01
C TRP A 239 4.54 -19.48 4.51
N THR A 240 3.55 -20.37 4.46
CA THR A 240 3.57 -21.57 3.61
C THR A 240 2.45 -21.46 2.59
N SER A 241 2.54 -22.20 1.47
CA SER A 241 1.46 -22.28 0.48
C SER A 241 0.11 -22.69 1.11
N ALA A 242 0.14 -23.61 2.08
CA ALA A 242 -1.05 -24.05 2.80
C ALA A 242 -1.63 -22.95 3.70
N ALA A 243 -0.78 -22.22 4.43
CA ALA A 243 -1.20 -21.10 5.26
C ALA A 243 -1.82 -19.98 4.42
N LEU A 244 -1.22 -19.65 3.27
CA LEU A 244 -1.71 -18.60 2.39
C LEU A 244 -3.09 -18.96 1.79
N ARG A 245 -3.29 -20.21 1.35
CA ARG A 245 -4.61 -20.70 0.90
C ARG A 245 -5.66 -20.64 1.99
N SER A 246 -5.30 -21.10 3.19
CA SER A 246 -6.20 -21.08 4.36
C SER A 246 -6.58 -19.64 4.73
N PHE A 247 -5.62 -18.72 4.68
CA PHE A 247 -5.87 -17.31 4.92
C PHE A 247 -6.82 -16.70 3.87
N TRP A 248 -6.60 -17.00 2.59
CA TRP A 248 -7.50 -16.56 1.53
C TRP A 248 -8.92 -17.10 1.72
N ALA A 249 -9.07 -18.40 2.02
CA ALA A 249 -10.37 -19.01 2.30
C ALA A 249 -11.08 -18.34 3.50
N PHE A 250 -10.31 -17.99 4.55
CA PHE A 250 -10.83 -17.22 5.67
C PHE A 250 -11.35 -15.84 5.24
N LEU A 251 -10.62 -15.12 4.38
CA LEU A 251 -11.06 -13.82 3.86
C LEU A 251 -12.35 -13.93 3.03
N LEU A 252 -12.49 -14.99 2.24
CA LEU A 252 -13.73 -15.28 1.50
C LEU A 252 -14.91 -15.47 2.47
N ILE A 253 -14.74 -16.30 3.51
CA ILE A 253 -15.77 -16.50 4.53
C ILE A 253 -16.10 -15.20 5.27
N LEU A 254 -15.08 -14.38 5.57
CA LEU A 254 -15.27 -13.10 6.24
C LEU A 254 -16.09 -12.13 5.38
N ARG A 255 -15.81 -12.09 4.07
CA ARG A 255 -16.58 -11.31 3.08
C ARG A 255 -18.03 -11.77 3.02
N ASP A 256 -18.27 -13.06 2.86
CA ASP A 256 -19.62 -13.62 2.67
C ASP A 256 -20.50 -13.49 3.92
N LYS A 257 -19.89 -13.44 5.12
CA LYS A 257 -20.63 -13.28 6.38
C LYS A 257 -20.98 -11.83 6.72
N HIS A 258 -20.39 -10.83 6.05
CA HIS A 258 -20.63 -9.40 6.27
C HIS A 258 -20.51 -8.95 7.75
N THR A 259 -19.67 -9.61 8.56
CA THR A 259 -19.58 -9.32 10.02
C THR A 259 -18.97 -7.95 10.32
N VAL A 260 -18.14 -7.44 9.41
CA VAL A 260 -17.45 -6.14 9.48
C VAL A 260 -17.80 -5.25 8.29
N GLY A 261 -19.00 -5.47 7.72
CA GLY A 261 -19.52 -4.73 6.58
C GLY A 261 -19.02 -5.26 5.21
N PRO A 262 -19.24 -4.49 4.13
CA PRO A 262 -18.83 -4.83 2.78
C PRO A 262 -17.29 -4.94 2.65
N ILE A 263 -16.80 -6.14 2.33
CA ILE A 263 -15.37 -6.38 2.06
C ILE A 263 -15.14 -6.64 0.56
N GLY A 264 -14.14 -5.98 -0.01
CA GLY A 264 -13.55 -6.36 -1.30
C GLY A 264 -12.17 -6.97 -1.09
N LEU A 265 -11.75 -7.86 -1.97
CA LEU A 265 -10.46 -8.55 -1.86
C LEU A 265 -9.69 -8.42 -3.18
N SER A 266 -8.39 -8.24 -3.11
CA SER A 266 -7.50 -8.41 -4.27
C SER A 266 -6.21 -9.10 -3.86
N PHE A 267 -5.76 -10.06 -4.66
CA PHE A 267 -4.44 -10.65 -4.55
C PHE A 267 -3.58 -10.15 -5.71
N ASN A 268 -2.51 -9.44 -5.38
CA ASN A 268 -1.60 -8.85 -6.36
C ASN A 268 -0.31 -9.65 -6.35
N VAL A 269 -0.02 -10.29 -7.48
CA VAL A 269 1.21 -11.06 -7.69
C VAL A 269 2.08 -10.31 -8.68
N THR A 270 3.31 -10.02 -8.27
CA THR A 270 4.34 -9.40 -9.09
C THR A 270 4.75 -10.36 -10.20
N SER A 271 4.59 -9.95 -11.45
CA SER A 271 5.03 -10.74 -12.63
C SER A 271 6.56 -10.75 -12.79
N ASN A 272 7.22 -9.76 -12.21
CA ASN A 272 8.67 -9.64 -12.22
C ASN A 272 9.28 -10.47 -11.09
N ILE A 273 9.49 -11.76 -11.36
CA ILE A 273 10.57 -12.52 -10.74
C ILE A 273 11.87 -11.98 -11.36
N ILE A 274 12.20 -10.71 -11.11
CA ILE A 274 13.60 -10.31 -11.25
C ILE A 274 14.27 -11.14 -10.17
N SER A 275 14.98 -12.19 -10.59
CA SER A 275 15.85 -12.97 -9.74
C SER A 275 16.57 -11.98 -8.86
N TYR A 276 16.17 -11.89 -7.58
CA TYR A 276 16.88 -11.14 -6.58
C TYR A 276 18.21 -11.89 -6.42
N SER A 277 19.15 -11.66 -7.35
CA SER A 277 20.55 -11.74 -7.03
C SER A 277 20.67 -10.82 -5.84
N GLN A 278 20.78 -11.42 -4.65
CA GLN A 278 21.12 -10.67 -3.46
C GLN A 278 22.21 -9.67 -3.87
N PRO A 279 22.10 -8.39 -3.49
CA PRO A 279 23.24 -7.51 -3.62
C PRO A 279 24.34 -8.23 -2.88
N SER A 280 25.27 -8.80 -3.64
CA SER A 280 26.46 -9.40 -3.08
C SER A 280 27.06 -8.28 -2.28
N TYR A 281 27.00 -8.37 -0.96
CA TYR A 281 27.86 -7.62 -0.09
C TYR A 281 29.26 -8.20 -0.33
N THR A 282 29.83 -7.95 -1.53
CA THR A 282 31.26 -7.95 -1.69
C THR A 282 31.72 -6.82 -0.80
N GLU A 283 32.09 -7.19 0.42
CA GLU A 283 32.94 -6.40 1.29
C GLU A 283 34.01 -5.78 0.41
N LEU A 284 33.88 -4.48 0.18
CA LEU A 284 34.93 -3.61 -0.33
C LEU A 284 35.99 -3.49 0.78
N SER A 285 36.68 -4.60 1.03
CA SER A 285 37.93 -4.65 1.76
C SER A 285 38.99 -5.06 0.75
N GLY A 286 39.69 -4.07 0.21
CA GLY A 286 41.00 -4.29 -0.41
C GLY A 286 41.15 -3.88 -1.88
N MET A 287 41.67 -2.66 -2.04
CA MET A 287 42.63 -2.25 -3.09
C MET A 287 42.15 -2.14 -4.55
N GLY A 288 41.81 -0.89 -4.90
CA GLY A 288 42.43 -0.19 -6.04
C GLY A 288 42.38 -0.84 -7.43
N ALA A 289 41.24 -0.71 -8.12
CA ALA A 289 41.23 -0.67 -9.58
C ALA A 289 40.03 0.17 -10.07
N GLN A 290 40.33 1.32 -10.66
CA GLN A 290 39.37 2.20 -11.32
C GLN A 290 38.89 1.56 -12.63
N PRO A 291 37.58 1.36 -12.88
CA PRO A 291 37.09 1.16 -14.23
C PRO A 291 36.68 2.53 -14.80
N LEU A 292 37.49 3.03 -15.74
CA LEU A 292 37.08 4.07 -16.68
C LEU A 292 35.89 3.55 -17.52
N PHE A 293 34.71 4.11 -17.32
CA PHE A 293 33.69 4.17 -18.35
C PHE A 293 33.18 5.60 -18.47
N SER A 294 33.78 6.33 -19.42
CA SER A 294 33.29 7.58 -19.96
C SER A 294 32.28 7.29 -21.05
N HIS A 295 31.00 7.64 -20.86
CA HIS A 295 30.18 8.21 -21.93
C HIS A 295 29.14 9.14 -21.33
N ALA A 296 29.24 10.40 -21.75
CA ALA A 296 28.44 11.53 -21.31
C ALA A 296 26.98 11.40 -21.76
N SER A 297 26.05 11.67 -20.84
CA SER A 297 24.72 12.16 -21.18
C SER A 297 24.37 13.30 -20.22
N THR A 298 24.55 14.51 -20.73
CA THR A 298 24.36 15.77 -20.02
C THR A 298 22.88 16.14 -20.09
N ALA A 299 22.08 15.58 -19.18
CA ALA A 299 20.76 16.12 -18.87
C ALA A 299 20.75 16.49 -17.38
N PRO A 300 20.49 17.76 -17.01
CA PRO A 300 20.44 18.17 -15.61
C PRO A 300 19.14 17.64 -15.01
N SER A 301 19.18 16.43 -14.46
CA SER A 301 18.08 15.93 -13.66
C SER A 301 18.11 16.64 -12.31
N VAL A 302 17.17 17.54 -12.11
CA VAL A 302 16.89 18.22 -10.85
C VAL A 302 16.28 17.19 -9.88
N PHE A 303 17.08 16.23 -9.42
CA PHE A 303 16.67 15.32 -8.35
C PHE A 303 17.18 15.86 -7.02
N SER A 304 16.19 16.26 -6.24
CA SER A 304 16.28 16.73 -4.87
C SER A 304 17.11 15.81 -3.99
N SER A 305 18.07 16.43 -3.29
CA SER A 305 18.49 16.15 -1.91
C SER A 305 18.46 14.68 -1.47
N SER A 306 19.64 14.07 -1.58
CA SER A 306 20.13 12.91 -0.86
C SER A 306 19.76 12.90 0.63
N HIS A 307 18.58 12.37 0.95
CA HIS A 307 18.36 11.65 2.19
C HIS A 307 18.57 10.19 1.85
N SER A 308 19.50 9.52 2.53
CA SER A 308 19.74 8.07 2.47
C SER A 308 18.58 7.27 3.08
N GLY A 309 17.35 7.75 2.91
CA GLY A 309 16.14 7.00 3.19
C GLY A 309 16.06 5.86 2.19
N SER A 310 15.91 4.65 2.69
CA SER A 310 15.60 3.47 1.89
C SER A 310 14.49 3.82 0.89
N VAL A 311 14.85 3.90 -0.39
CA VAL A 311 13.86 4.06 -1.46
C VAL A 311 13.09 2.74 -1.50
N GLY A 312 11.99 2.68 -0.76
CA GLY A 312 11.15 1.50 -0.69
C GLY A 312 10.73 1.05 -2.09
N LEU A 313 10.70 -0.27 -2.31
CA LEU A 313 10.27 -0.81 -3.60
C LEU A 313 8.82 -0.37 -3.86
N PRO A 314 8.48 0.05 -5.09
CA PRO A 314 7.11 0.39 -5.41
C PRO A 314 6.17 -0.80 -5.15
N LEU A 315 4.95 -0.52 -4.67
CA LEU A 315 4.01 -1.53 -4.18
C LEU A 315 3.71 -2.66 -5.19
N HIS A 316 3.80 -2.38 -6.50
CA HIS A 316 3.57 -3.36 -7.57
C HIS A 316 4.70 -4.41 -7.71
N LEU A 317 5.79 -4.27 -6.96
CA LEU A 317 6.89 -5.25 -6.89
C LEU A 317 6.79 -6.19 -5.70
N VAL A 318 5.80 -6.01 -4.82
CA VAL A 318 5.59 -6.84 -3.63
C VAL A 318 4.35 -7.69 -3.84
N ASP A 319 4.43 -9.00 -3.58
CA ASP A 319 3.24 -9.84 -3.57
C ASP A 319 2.44 -9.53 -2.31
N HIS A 320 1.18 -9.16 -2.47
CA HIS A 320 0.36 -8.73 -1.34
C HIS A 320 -1.13 -8.97 -1.57
N ILE A 321 -1.86 -9.08 -0.47
CA ILE A 321 -3.32 -9.08 -0.46
C ILE A 321 -3.79 -7.70 -0.03
N LYS A 322 -4.69 -7.08 -0.79
CA LYS A 322 -5.46 -5.91 -0.33
C LYS A 322 -6.84 -6.34 0.12
N VAL A 323 -7.24 -5.88 1.30
CA VAL A 323 -8.60 -6.06 1.84
C VAL A 323 -9.26 -4.69 1.92
N TYR A 324 -10.19 -4.43 1.01
CA TYR A 324 -10.97 -3.19 0.94
C TYR A 324 -12.14 -3.24 1.91
N HIS A 325 -12.35 -2.18 2.68
CA HIS A 325 -13.42 -2.09 3.68
C HIS A 325 -13.86 -0.64 3.89
N ASP A 326 -14.94 -0.44 4.64
CA ASP A 326 -15.35 0.89 5.09
C ASP A 326 -14.37 1.43 6.12
N ALA A 327 -14.03 2.72 6.02
CA ALA A 327 -13.02 3.35 6.87
C ALA A 327 -13.37 3.26 8.37
N MET A 328 -14.65 3.29 8.73
CA MET A 328 -15.11 3.11 10.11
C MET A 328 -14.75 1.73 10.71
N GLN A 329 -14.58 0.71 9.86
CA GLN A 329 -14.33 -0.67 10.28
C GLN A 329 -12.84 -1.02 10.31
N SER A 330 -11.94 -0.07 9.99
CA SER A 330 -10.49 -0.31 9.80
C SER A 330 -9.87 -1.07 10.97
N MET A 331 -10.06 -0.58 12.19
CA MET A 331 -9.41 -1.14 13.38
C MET A 331 -10.10 -2.40 13.89
N GLN A 332 -11.39 -2.59 13.61
CA GLN A 332 -12.08 -3.84 13.94
C GLN A 332 -11.62 -4.98 13.03
N LEU A 333 -11.45 -4.68 11.74
CA LEU A 333 -10.89 -5.62 10.78
C LEU A 333 -9.42 -5.95 11.10
N ARG A 334 -8.64 -4.99 11.60
CA ARG A 334 -7.29 -5.24 12.10
C ARG A 334 -7.29 -6.25 13.27
N THR A 335 -8.23 -6.14 14.22
CA THR A 335 -8.43 -7.13 15.28
C THR A 335 -8.73 -8.52 14.71
N VAL A 336 -9.59 -8.60 13.69
CA VAL A 336 -9.94 -9.85 13.02
C VAL A 336 -8.70 -10.53 12.39
N PHE A 337 -7.79 -9.75 11.80
CA PHE A 337 -6.53 -10.29 11.28
C PHE A 337 -5.59 -10.78 12.38
N ASP A 338 -5.45 -10.04 13.48
CA ASP A 338 -4.57 -10.41 14.60
C ASP A 338 -5.02 -11.70 15.31
N VAL A 339 -6.34 -11.95 15.39
CA VAL A 339 -6.87 -13.17 16.03
C VAL A 339 -6.91 -14.38 15.10
N TRP A 340 -6.77 -14.20 13.78
CA TRP A 340 -6.76 -15.30 12.84
C TRP A 340 -5.60 -16.26 13.12
N ALA A 341 -5.86 -17.56 13.02
CA ALA A 341 -4.87 -18.59 13.26
C ALA A 341 -4.95 -19.67 12.19
N PHE A 342 -3.78 -20.07 11.71
CA PHE A 342 -3.59 -21.21 10.83
C PHE A 342 -3.41 -22.50 11.64
N GLU A 343 -4.07 -23.58 11.23
CA GLU A 343 -3.87 -24.90 11.84
C GLU A 343 -2.74 -25.63 11.10
N PHE A 344 -1.64 -25.92 11.81
CA PHE A 344 -0.47 -26.59 11.26
C PHE A 344 -0.27 -27.99 11.86
N GLY A 345 -0.01 -28.96 10.98
CA GLY A 345 0.28 -30.36 11.35
C GLY A 345 -0.94 -31.17 11.81
N GLN A 346 -0.74 -32.48 12.01
CA GLN A 346 -1.79 -33.40 12.44
C GLN A 346 -2.28 -33.13 13.88
N GLY A 347 -1.46 -32.47 14.70
CA GLY A 347 -1.80 -32.07 16.07
C GLY A 347 -2.58 -30.75 16.20
N ARG A 348 -3.10 -30.19 15.10
CA ARG A 348 -3.89 -28.94 15.06
C ARG A 348 -3.28 -27.78 15.86
N ARG A 349 -1.97 -27.60 15.80
CA ARG A 349 -1.32 -26.45 16.44
C ARG A 349 -1.81 -25.18 15.74
N LYS A 350 -2.40 -24.26 16.48
CA LYS A 350 -2.86 -22.96 15.97
C LYS A 350 -1.73 -21.94 16.01
N ILE A 351 -1.39 -21.38 14.85
CA ILE A 351 -0.34 -20.37 14.68
C ILE A 351 -1.00 -19.06 14.22
N ARG A 352 -0.89 -18.00 15.01
CA ARG A 352 -1.40 -16.67 14.65
C ARG A 352 -0.36 -15.90 13.84
N LEU A 353 -0.30 -16.14 12.53
CA LEU A 353 0.76 -15.60 11.67
C LEU A 353 0.80 -14.08 11.58
N LEU A 354 -0.35 -13.42 11.77
CA LEU A 354 -0.45 -11.96 11.72
C LEU A 354 -0.37 -11.30 13.10
N LYS A 355 -0.10 -12.08 14.16
CA LYS A 355 0.06 -11.55 15.52
C LYS A 355 1.32 -10.69 15.56
N GLY A 356 1.17 -9.42 15.93
CA GLY A 356 2.28 -8.47 16.00
C GLY A 356 2.75 -7.93 14.64
N ALA A 357 2.18 -8.40 13.52
CA ALA A 357 2.55 -7.91 12.20
C ALA A 357 2.10 -6.47 12.00
N ARG A 358 3.01 -5.60 11.56
CA ARG A 358 2.75 -4.18 11.28
C ARG A 358 2.24 -4.04 9.85
N LEU A 359 0.92 -3.95 9.72
CA LEU A 359 0.22 -3.87 8.44
C LEU A 359 0.03 -2.41 8.02
N VAL A 360 -0.12 -2.17 6.71
CA VAL A 360 -0.30 -0.81 6.19
C VAL A 360 -1.76 -0.58 5.83
N LEU A 361 -2.33 0.52 6.34
CA LEU A 361 -3.66 1.01 5.95
C LEU A 361 -3.51 2.04 4.83
N LEU A 362 -4.26 1.88 3.74
CA LEU A 362 -4.33 2.85 2.64
C LEU A 362 -5.67 3.59 2.62
N ASP A 363 -5.63 4.81 2.10
CA ASP A 363 -6.82 5.60 1.75
C ASP A 363 -7.46 5.13 0.42
N GLU A 364 -8.55 5.78 0.01
CA GLU A 364 -9.24 5.51 -1.25
C GLU A 364 -8.38 5.80 -2.50
N ARG A 365 -7.28 6.54 -2.36
CA ARG A 365 -6.32 6.86 -3.42
C ARG A 365 -5.09 5.94 -3.40
N SER A 366 -5.13 4.86 -2.62
CA SER A 366 -4.02 3.94 -2.41
C SER A 366 -2.75 4.61 -1.82
N LYS A 367 -2.90 5.71 -1.08
CA LYS A 367 -1.82 6.32 -0.30
C LYS A 367 -1.81 5.74 1.11
N GLY A 368 -0.61 5.54 1.65
CA GLY A 368 -0.44 5.07 3.03
C GLY A 368 -0.99 6.07 4.03
N VAL A 369 -1.80 5.59 4.97
CA VAL A 369 -2.41 6.39 6.04
C VAL A 369 -1.70 6.14 7.37
N LEU A 370 -1.53 4.86 7.73
CA LEU A 370 -0.81 4.45 8.94
C LEU A 370 -0.27 3.02 8.82
N VAL A 371 0.64 2.68 9.73
CA VAL A 371 1.11 1.32 10.00
C VAL A 371 0.60 0.89 11.38
N SER A 372 0.01 -0.31 11.53
CA SER A 372 -0.53 -0.83 12.80
C SER A 372 -0.58 -2.35 12.88
#